data_AF-A0A916PEG0-F1
#
_entry.id   AF-A0A916PEG0-F1
#
_cell.length_a   1.000
_cell.length_b   1.000
_cell.length_c   1.000
_cell.angle_alpha   90.00
_cell.angle_beta   90.00
_cell.angle_gamma   90.00
#
_symmetry.space_group_name_H-M   'P 1'
#
loop_
_entity.id
_entity.type
_entity.pdbx_description
1 polymer ?
#
loop_
_entity_poly.entity_id
_entity_poly.type
_entity_poly.pdbx_seq_one_letter_code
_entity_poly.pdbx_strand_id
1 'polypeptide(L)'
;MPQVKAKGSIILEILIIVLIGVLVYTIYDPAMKIRAEEELRKVCRFRMKNIRQAELRYFDEYSRYTGNIDSLIAFIKAKNLPDSLFFSTATEKFNPDSLRRCPKLNQPYIIGADSLGKYYWVECPYGHGMIGSKEKPEDVNKVSWE
;
A
#
# COMPACT_ATOMS: atom_id res chain seq x y z
N MET A 1 -42.40 47.43 -11.82
CA MET A 1 -42.85 47.30 -10.42
C MET A 1 -41.74 46.61 -9.63
N PRO A 2 -41.18 47.25 -8.58
CA PRO A 2 -40.12 46.67 -7.78
C PRO A 2 -40.69 45.52 -6.94
N GLN A 3 -40.17 44.31 -7.12
CA GLN A 3 -40.51 43.14 -6.31
C GLN A 3 -40.05 43.40 -4.87
N VAL A 4 -40.98 43.63 -3.95
CA VAL A 4 -40.69 43.69 -2.52
C VAL A 4 -40.30 42.28 -2.09
N LYS A 5 -38.99 42.03 -2.05
CA LYS A 5 -38.40 40.76 -1.59
C LYS A 5 -38.82 40.54 -0.15
N ALA A 6 -39.80 39.65 0.07
CA ALA A 6 -40.33 39.35 1.39
C ALA A 6 -39.17 38.91 2.31
N LYS A 7 -39.10 39.46 3.53
CA LYS A 7 -38.02 39.15 4.50
C LYS A 7 -37.87 37.63 4.77
N GLY A 8 -38.96 36.86 4.65
CA GLY A 8 -38.93 35.40 4.72
C GLY A 8 -38.19 34.71 3.56
N SER A 9 -38.15 35.32 2.37
CA SER A 9 -37.38 34.82 1.22
C SER A 9 -35.87 34.94 1.42
N ILE A 10 -35.39 35.94 2.17
CA ILE A 10 -33.96 36.12 2.46
C ILE A 10 -33.48 35.05 3.44
N ILE A 11 -34.28 34.73 4.47
CA ILE A 11 -33.97 33.67 5.43
C ILE A 11 -33.92 32.31 4.73
N LEU A 12 -34.89 32.04 3.85
CA LEU A 12 -34.92 30.80 3.06
C LEU A 12 -33.71 30.70 2.11
N GLU A 13 -33.32 31.80 1.46
CA GLU A 13 -32.17 31.85 0.57
C GLU A 13 -30.85 31.61 1.31
N ILE A 14 -30.67 32.21 2.49
CA ILE A 14 -29.51 31.95 3.37
C ILE A 14 -29.51 30.49 3.81
N LEU A 15 -30.67 29.95 4.21
CA LEU A 15 -30.81 28.55 4.62
C LEU A 15 -30.42 27.59 3.49
N ILE A 16 -30.84 27.86 2.26
CA ILE A 16 -30.49 27.06 1.08
C ILE A 16 -28.96 27.09 0.85
N ILE A 17 -28.32 28.26 0.93
CA ILE A 17 -26.86 28.38 0.77
C ILE A 17 -26.12 27.59 1.86
N VAL A 18 -26.57 27.67 3.11
CA VAL A 18 -25.98 26.90 4.22
C VAL A 18 -26.16 25.40 4.00
N LEU A 19 -27.35 24.95 3.59
CA LEU A 19 -27.62 23.54 3.30
C LEU A 19 -26.74 23.01 2.15
N ILE A 20 -26.55 23.78 1.08
CA ILE A 20 -25.65 23.43 -0.01
C ILE A 20 -24.21 23.31 0.50
N GLY A 21 -23.74 24.27 1.31
CA GLY A 21 -22.40 24.23 1.91
C GLY A 21 -22.16 22.98 2.75
N VAL A 22 -23.13 22.62 3.60
CA VAL A 22 -23.07 21.39 4.42
C VAL A 22 -23.04 20.15 3.54
N LEU A 23 -23.86 20.08 2.49
CA LEU A 23 -23.91 18.95 1.58
C LEU A 23 -22.59 18.74 0.82
N VAL A 24 -21.97 19.83 0.36
CA VAL A 24 -20.67 19.75 -0.32
C VAL A 24 -19.58 19.26 0.65
N TYR A 25 -19.57 19.77 1.88
CA TYR A 25 -18.61 19.37 2.89
C TYR A 25 -18.72 17.89 3.28
N THR A 26 -19.95 17.39 3.49
CA THR A 26 -20.17 15.99 3.87
C THR A 26 -19.79 14.99 2.77
N ILE A 27 -19.82 15.41 1.50
CA ILE A 27 -19.40 14.56 0.37
C ILE A 27 -17.86 14.58 0.20
N TYR A 28 -17.21 15.73 0.39
CA TYR A 28 -15.79 15.89 0.08
C TYR A 28 -14.86 15.24 1.10
N ASP A 29 -15.15 15.36 2.40
CA ASP A 29 -14.32 14.80 3.48
C ASP A 29 -14.12 13.26 3.40
N PRO A 30 -15.18 12.43 3.26
CA PRO A 30 -15.01 10.98 3.18
C PRO A 30 -14.30 10.55 1.89
N ALA A 31 -14.53 11.25 0.77
CA ALA A 31 -13.92 10.92 -0.51
C ALA A 31 -12.38 11.08 -0.47
N MET A 32 -11.88 12.10 0.20
CA MET A 32 -10.43 12.31 0.37
C MET A 32 -9.79 11.24 1.26
N LYS A 33 -10.45 10.85 2.35
CA LYS A 33 -9.95 9.81 3.26
C LYS A 33 -9.84 8.45 2.56
N ILE A 34 -10.87 8.06 1.81
CA ILE A 34 -10.88 6.78 1.07
C ILE A 34 -9.75 6.76 0.03
N ARG A 35 -9.57 7.83 -0.74
CA ARG A 35 -8.50 7.93 -1.75
C ARG A 35 -7.11 7.82 -1.11
N ALA A 36 -6.90 8.50 0.02
CA ALA A 36 -5.63 8.42 0.74
C ALA A 36 -5.33 6.99 1.24
N GLU A 37 -6.35 6.27 1.72
CA GLU A 37 -6.19 4.88 2.14
C GLU A 37 -5.94 3.92 0.96
N GLU A 38 -6.58 4.14 -0.17
CA GLU A 38 -6.34 3.37 -1.39
C GLU A 38 -4.91 3.56 -1.91
N GLU A 39 -4.40 4.80 -1.92
CA GLU A 39 -3.01 5.08 -2.31
C GLU A 39 -2.02 4.39 -1.36
N LEU A 40 -2.23 4.47 -0.04
CA LEU A 40 -1.38 3.77 0.93
C LEU A 40 -1.44 2.24 0.76
N ARG A 41 -2.63 1.69 0.50
CA ARG A 41 -2.83 0.27 0.22
C ARG A 41 -2.08 -0.14 -1.05
N LYS A 42 -2.17 0.65 -2.12
CA LYS A 42 -1.44 0.41 -3.39
C LYS A 42 0.06 0.41 -3.14
N VAL A 43 0.61 1.44 -2.49
CA VAL A 43 2.04 1.54 -2.18
C VAL A 43 2.50 0.35 -1.34
N CYS A 44 1.72 -0.05 -0.34
CA CYS A 44 2.02 -1.22 0.48
C CYS A 44 2.08 -2.51 -0.37
N ARG A 45 1.11 -2.73 -1.25
CA ARG A 45 1.09 -3.89 -2.15
C ARG A 45 2.25 -3.86 -3.14
N PHE A 46 2.62 -2.70 -3.66
CA PHE A 46 3.79 -2.55 -4.53
C PHE A 46 5.09 -2.90 -3.81
N ARG A 47 5.29 -2.43 -2.57
CA ARG A 47 6.44 -2.84 -1.74
C ARG A 47 6.47 -4.35 -1.52
N MET A 48 5.33 -4.97 -1.25
CA MET A 48 5.26 -6.44 -1.12
C MET A 48 5.56 -7.16 -2.44
N LYS A 49 5.09 -6.67 -3.59
CA LYS A 49 5.47 -7.20 -4.90
C LYS A 49 6.98 -7.08 -5.15
N ASN A 50 7.60 -5.98 -4.73
CA ASN A 50 9.04 -5.78 -4.83
C ASN A 50 9.82 -6.74 -3.92
N ILE A 51 9.33 -7.01 -2.70
CA ILE A 51 9.89 -8.04 -1.82
C ILE A 51 9.81 -9.40 -2.51
N ARG A 52 8.64 -9.79 -3.04
CA ARG A 52 8.49 -11.03 -3.82
C ARG A 52 9.47 -11.12 -4.98
N GLN A 53 9.63 -10.04 -5.75
CA GLN A 53 10.55 -10.03 -6.88
C GLN A 53 12.01 -10.18 -6.44
N ALA A 54 12.40 -9.51 -5.34
CA ALA A 54 13.73 -9.67 -4.78
C ALA A 54 13.96 -11.09 -4.24
N GLU A 55 12.97 -11.69 -3.58
CA GLU A 55 13.00 -13.07 -3.08
C GLU A 55 13.18 -14.07 -4.24
N LEU A 56 12.49 -13.87 -5.36
CA LEU A 56 12.67 -14.68 -6.57
C LEU A 56 14.11 -14.59 -7.09
N ARG A 57 14.67 -13.37 -7.19
CA ARG A 57 16.06 -13.18 -7.62
C ARG A 57 17.08 -13.77 -6.63
N TYR A 58 16.78 -13.70 -5.34
CA TYR A 58 17.60 -14.31 -4.32
C TYR A 58 17.56 -15.84 -4.40
N PHE A 59 16.38 -16.41 -4.70
CA PHE A 59 16.21 -17.84 -4.94
C PHE A 59 16.93 -18.29 -6.21
N ASP A 60 16.88 -17.53 -7.31
CA ASP A 60 17.60 -17.86 -8.54
C ASP A 60 19.12 -17.99 -8.31
N GLU A 61 19.69 -17.17 -7.43
CA GLU A 61 21.13 -17.17 -7.11
C GLU A 61 21.52 -18.23 -6.08
N TYR A 62 20.75 -18.33 -4.98
CA TYR A 62 21.13 -19.15 -3.81
C TYR A 62 20.31 -20.42 -3.66
N SER A 63 19.34 -20.67 -4.54
CA SER A 63 18.38 -21.79 -4.49
C SER A 63 17.62 -21.89 -3.16
N ARG A 64 17.44 -20.75 -2.47
CA ARG A 64 16.74 -20.63 -1.19
C ARG A 64 16.15 -19.23 -1.03
N TYR A 65 15.04 -19.11 -0.32
CA TYR A 65 14.44 -17.84 0.11
C TYR A 65 15.06 -17.34 1.41
N THR A 66 14.92 -16.04 1.70
CA THR A 66 15.36 -15.44 2.97
C THR A 66 14.18 -15.00 3.82
N GLY A 67 14.25 -15.30 5.12
CA GLY A 67 13.27 -14.80 6.09
C GLY A 67 13.64 -13.43 6.66
N ASN A 68 14.76 -12.85 6.22
CA ASN A 68 15.27 -11.58 6.73
C ASN A 68 15.32 -10.52 5.62
N ILE A 69 14.56 -9.44 5.83
CA ILE A 69 14.49 -8.30 4.91
C ILE A 69 15.83 -7.58 4.77
N ASP A 70 16.65 -7.53 5.81
CA ASP A 70 17.96 -6.87 5.77
C ASP A 70 18.91 -7.60 4.84
N SER A 71 18.90 -8.94 4.87
CA SER A 71 19.66 -9.78 3.94
C SER A 71 19.21 -9.55 2.50
N LEU A 72 17.89 -9.40 2.29
CA LEU A 72 17.33 -9.14 0.97
C LEU A 72 17.76 -7.77 0.42
N ILE A 73 17.72 -6.74 1.26
CA ILE A 73 18.17 -5.39 0.90
C ILE A 73 19.68 -5.37 0.62
N ALA A 74 20.46 -6.05 1.44
CA ALA A 74 21.90 -6.19 1.23
C ALA A 74 22.19 -6.88 -0.11
N PHE A 75 21.42 -7.91 -0.47
CA PHE A 75 21.52 -8.58 -1.77
C PHE A 75 21.19 -7.65 -2.94
N ILE A 76 20.08 -6.90 -2.87
CA ILE A 76 19.68 -5.93 -3.91
C ILE A 76 20.81 -4.92 -4.15
N LYS A 77 21.38 -4.38 -3.06
CA LYS A 77 22.48 -3.41 -3.11
C LYS A 77 23.79 -4.04 -3.61
N ALA A 78 24.12 -5.25 -3.16
CA ALA A 78 25.36 -5.93 -3.55
C ALA A 78 25.37 -6.34 -5.03
N LYS A 79 24.22 -6.76 -5.58
CA LYS A 79 24.10 -7.18 -6.98
C LYS A 79 23.76 -6.03 -7.94
N ASN A 80 23.56 -4.81 -7.44
CA ASN A 80 23.14 -3.65 -8.23
C ASN A 80 21.97 -3.99 -9.16
N LEU A 81 20.91 -4.59 -8.62
CA LEU A 81 19.76 -4.99 -9.42
C LEU A 81 19.13 -3.76 -10.08
N PRO A 82 18.78 -3.82 -11.38
CA PRO A 82 18.22 -2.67 -12.08
C PRO A 82 16.82 -2.32 -11.56
N ASP A 83 16.57 -1.01 -11.39
CA ASP A 83 15.29 -0.47 -10.91
C ASP A 83 14.09 -0.91 -11.76
N SER A 84 14.30 -1.24 -13.03
CA SER A 84 13.27 -1.73 -13.96
C SER A 84 12.65 -3.06 -13.55
N LEU A 85 13.32 -3.85 -12.70
CA LEU A 85 12.77 -5.09 -12.16
C LEU A 85 11.71 -4.83 -11.08
N PHE A 86 11.73 -3.64 -10.49
CA PHE A 86 10.90 -3.29 -9.35
C PHE A 86 9.77 -2.36 -9.77
N PHE A 87 8.63 -2.55 -9.13
CA PHE A 87 7.47 -1.70 -9.32
C PHE A 87 7.66 -0.39 -8.55
N SER A 88 7.34 0.72 -9.20
CA SER A 88 7.29 2.06 -8.59
C SER A 88 5.91 2.67 -8.78
N THR A 89 5.55 3.60 -7.90
CA THR A 89 4.28 4.37 -8.00
C THR A 89 4.61 5.77 -8.49
N ALA A 90 3.62 6.49 -9.04
CA ALA A 90 3.77 7.90 -9.42
C ALA A 90 4.28 8.80 -8.27
N THR A 91 4.04 8.40 -7.02
CA THR A 91 4.40 9.13 -5.81
C THR A 91 5.76 8.72 -5.22
N GLU A 92 6.27 7.52 -5.52
CA GLU A 92 7.48 6.99 -4.89
C GLU A 92 8.32 6.19 -5.90
N LYS A 93 9.56 6.64 -6.13
CA LYS A 93 10.59 5.88 -6.85
C LYS A 93 11.03 4.68 -6.02
N PHE A 94 11.47 3.61 -6.67
CA PHE A 94 11.96 2.44 -5.97
C PHE A 94 13.14 2.81 -5.04
N ASN A 95 13.02 2.43 -3.77
CA ASN A 95 14.09 2.52 -2.79
C ASN A 95 14.14 1.20 -2.00
N PRO A 96 15.26 0.47 -2.01
CA PRO A 96 15.41 -0.77 -1.25
C PRO A 96 15.13 -0.60 0.25
N ASP A 97 15.49 0.53 0.85
CA ASP A 97 15.31 0.76 2.28
C ASP A 97 13.82 0.97 2.65
N SER A 98 12.99 1.43 1.70
CA SER A 98 11.53 1.55 1.89
C SER A 98 10.85 0.18 2.07
N LEU A 99 11.47 -0.91 1.62
CA LEU A 99 10.92 -2.27 1.76
C LEU A 99 10.86 -2.74 3.22
N ARG A 100 11.62 -2.10 4.12
CA ARG A 100 11.64 -2.48 5.54
C ARG A 100 10.33 -2.22 6.25
N ARG A 101 9.52 -1.25 5.79
CA ARG A 101 8.40 -0.72 6.57
C ARG A 101 7.14 -0.55 5.74
N CYS A 102 6.00 -0.82 6.37
CA CYS A 102 4.68 -0.52 5.82
C CYS A 102 4.43 1.00 5.84
N PRO A 103 3.94 1.60 4.74
CA PRO A 103 3.74 3.06 4.65
C PRO A 103 2.66 3.60 5.60
N LYS A 104 1.68 2.77 6.02
CA LYS A 104 0.58 3.20 6.89
C LYS A 104 0.98 3.27 8.36
N LEU A 105 1.58 2.19 8.88
CA LEU A 105 1.93 2.05 10.30
C LEU A 105 3.41 2.36 10.60
N ASN A 106 4.26 2.49 9.58
CA ASN A 106 5.72 2.59 9.71
C ASN A 106 6.34 1.42 10.50
N GLN A 107 5.65 0.28 10.53
CA GLN A 107 6.08 -0.95 11.17
C GLN A 107 6.69 -1.91 10.15
N PRO A 108 7.61 -2.80 10.57
CA PRO A 108 8.20 -3.77 9.67
C PRO A 108 7.18 -4.79 9.16
N TYR A 109 7.42 -5.31 7.96
CA TYR A 109 6.66 -6.44 7.44
C TYR A 109 6.98 -7.71 8.23
N ILE A 110 5.97 -8.56 8.42
CA ILE A 110 6.14 -9.86 9.04
C ILE A 110 6.63 -10.79 7.94
N ILE A 111 7.94 -10.98 7.84
CA ILE A 111 8.58 -11.89 6.90
C ILE A 111 9.15 -13.10 7.63
N GLY A 112 9.06 -14.26 7.01
CA GLY A 112 9.75 -15.45 7.46
C GLY A 112 9.95 -16.43 6.33
N ALA A 113 10.91 -17.31 6.50
CA ALA A 113 11.18 -18.40 5.58
C ALA A 113 11.32 -19.70 6.36
N ASP A 114 11.08 -20.81 5.66
CA ASP A 114 11.35 -22.13 6.22
C ASP A 114 12.84 -22.31 6.54
N SER A 115 13.13 -23.22 7.46
CA SER A 115 14.49 -23.65 7.84
C SER A 115 15.35 -24.07 6.65
N LEU A 116 14.74 -24.64 5.61
CA LEU A 116 15.40 -25.04 4.36
C LEU A 116 15.35 -23.95 3.28
N GLY A 117 14.66 -22.83 3.53
CA GLY A 117 14.45 -21.75 2.55
C GLY A 117 13.66 -22.19 1.31
N LYS A 118 12.79 -23.20 1.42
CA LYS A 118 11.98 -23.71 0.29
C LYS A 118 10.76 -22.84 -0.02
N TYR A 119 10.21 -22.19 1.00
CA TYR A 119 9.09 -21.25 0.88
C TYR A 119 9.27 -20.12 1.90
N TYR A 120 8.61 -19.00 1.62
CA TYR A 120 8.60 -17.81 2.46
C TYR A 120 7.18 -17.26 2.55
N TRP A 121 6.96 -16.42 3.55
CA TRP A 121 5.73 -15.66 3.70
C TRP A 121 6.05 -14.22 4.05
N VAL A 122 5.22 -13.30 3.56
CA VAL A 122 5.28 -11.86 3.86
C VAL A 122 3.88 -11.38 4.16
N GLU A 123 3.68 -10.82 5.33
CA GLU A 123 2.39 -10.26 5.74
C GLU A 123 2.54 -8.79 6.11
N CYS A 124 1.57 -7.99 5.69
CA CYS A 124 1.46 -6.60 6.10
C CYS A 124 0.80 -6.52 7.50
N PRO A 125 1.41 -5.83 8.48
CA PRO A 125 0.85 -5.70 9.83
C PRO A 125 -0.51 -4.97 9.89
N TYR A 126 -0.86 -4.24 8.83
CA TYR A 126 -2.14 -3.53 8.71
C TYR A 126 -3.21 -4.36 7.96
N GLY A 127 -2.89 -5.58 7.49
CA GLY A 127 -3.84 -6.41 6.75
C GLY A 127 -4.09 -5.95 5.31
N HIS A 128 -3.16 -5.23 4.68
CA HIS A 128 -3.27 -4.86 3.26
C HIS A 128 -3.06 -6.03 2.29
N GLY A 129 -2.70 -7.20 2.82
CA GLY A 129 -2.54 -8.44 2.10
C GLY A 129 -1.38 -9.29 2.65
N MET A 130 -1.24 -10.47 2.07
CA MET A 130 -0.21 -11.45 2.39
C MET A 130 0.30 -12.12 1.10
N ILE A 131 1.58 -12.49 1.10
CA ILE A 131 2.24 -13.27 0.05
C ILE A 131 2.75 -14.55 0.70
N GLY A 132 2.41 -15.69 0.11
CA GLY A 132 2.72 -16.97 0.72
C GLY A 132 1.84 -17.29 1.93
N SER A 133 2.06 -18.47 2.49
CA SER A 133 1.45 -18.90 3.75
C SER A 133 2.46 -19.69 4.56
N LYS A 134 2.38 -19.56 5.88
CA LYS A 134 3.15 -20.39 6.81
C LYS A 134 2.63 -21.82 6.86
N GLU A 135 1.33 -22.01 6.64
CA GLU A 135 0.64 -23.28 6.81
C GLU A 135 0.61 -24.12 5.52
N LYS A 136 0.65 -23.44 4.36
CA LYS A 136 0.53 -24.06 3.03
C LYS A 136 1.75 -23.73 2.17
N PRO A 137 2.74 -24.62 2.09
CA PRO A 137 3.95 -24.39 1.29
C PRO A 137 3.65 -24.27 -0.21
N GLU A 138 2.55 -24.85 -0.70
CA GLU A 138 2.06 -24.72 -2.08
C GLU A 138 1.60 -23.30 -2.47
N ASP A 139 1.40 -22.43 -1.48
CA ASP A 139 1.00 -21.04 -1.70
C ASP A 139 2.21 -20.10 -1.84
N VAL A 140 3.44 -20.63 -1.93
CA VAL A 140 4.64 -19.83 -2.18
C VAL A 140 4.45 -18.91 -3.38
N ASN A 141 4.83 -17.64 -3.24
CA ASN A 141 4.63 -16.58 -4.24
C ASN A 141 3.16 -16.25 -4.61
N LYS A 142 2.15 -16.92 -4.04
CA LYS A 142 0.74 -16.52 -4.24
C LYS A 142 0.46 -15.25 -3.46
N VAL A 143 -0.30 -14.36 -4.09
CA VAL A 143 -0.63 -13.05 -3.57
C VAL A 143 -2.09 -13.05 -3.19
N SER A 144 -2.45 -12.54 -2.00
CA SER A 144 -3.82 -12.64 -1.49
C SER A 144 -4.84 -11.70 -2.16
N TRP A 145 -4.41 -10.85 -3.09
CA TRP A 145 -5.23 -9.79 -3.69
C TRP A 145 -5.21 -9.78 -5.23
N GLU A 146 -4.54 -10.78 -5.83
CA GLU A 146 -4.59 -11.06 -7.27
C GLU A 146 -5.57 -12.20 -7.51
#